data_AF-A0A434SMB3-F1
#
_entry.id   AF-A0A434SMB3-F1
#
_cell.length_a   1.000
_cell.length_b   1.000
_cell.length_c   1.000
_cell.angle_alpha   90.00
_cell.angle_beta   90.00
_cell.angle_gamma   90.00
#
_symmetry.space_group_name_H-M   'P 1'
#
loop_
_entity.id
_entity.type
_entity.pdbx_description
1 polymer ?
#
loop_
_entity_poly.entity_id
_entity_poly.type
_entity_poly.pdbx_seq_one_letter_code
_entity_poly.pdbx_strand_id
1 'polypeptide(L)' 'SYSERQLYEAALDRMAREIAAVNRMSETEAVRLIEVNLNKGPKRGAKADNEEAEQEEAA' A
#
# COMPACT_ATOMS: atom_id res chain seq x y z
N SER A 1 -20.49 5.82 -4.27
CA SER A 1 -21.06 6.71 -3.23
C SER A 1 -20.08 7.83 -2.91
N TYR A 2 -20.58 8.99 -2.47
CA TYR A 2 -19.73 10.09 -1.98
C TYR A 2 -18.85 9.63 -0.80
N SER A 3 -19.41 8.80 0.09
CA SER A 3 -18.66 8.18 1.19
C SER A 3 -17.54 7.25 0.71
N GLU A 4 -17.79 6.45 -0.32
CA GLU A 4 -16.77 5.57 -0.92
C GLU A 4 -15.63 6.39 -1.54
N ARG A 5 -15.96 7.51 -2.20
CA ARG A 5 -14.95 8.41 -2.76
C ARG A 5 -14.09 9.06 -1.68
N GLN A 6 -14.71 9.51 -0.59
CA GLN A 6 -13.98 10.10 0.54
C GLN A 6 -13.03 9.08 1.18
N LEU A 7 -13.49 7.84 1.37
CA LEU A 7 -12.65 6.77 1.89
C LEU A 7 -11.48 6.46 0.94
N TYR A 8 -11.74 6.43 -0.37
CA TYR A 8 -10.71 6.22 -1.38
C TYR A 8 -9.66 7.34 -1.36
N GLU A 9 -10.08 8.60 -1.39
CA GLU A 9 -9.16 9.75 -1.39
C GLU A 9 -8.34 9.82 -0.10
N ALA A 10 -8.97 9.58 1.07
CA ALA A 10 -8.29 9.56 2.35
C ALA A 10 -7.27 8.40 2.45
N ALA A 11 -7.63 7.20 1.97
CA ALA A 11 -6.72 6.06 1.95
C ALA A 11 -5.54 6.29 0.99
N LEU A 12 -5.81 6.90 -0.17
CA LEU A 12 -4.79 7.20 -1.17
C LEU A 12 -3.79 8.24 -0.65
N ASP A 13 -4.24 9.31 0.00
CA ASP A 13 -3.36 10.32 0.62
C ASP A 13 -2.45 9.68 1.68
N ARG A 14 -3.03 8.87 2.59
CA ARG A 14 -2.27 8.18 3.63
C ARG A 14 -1.20 7.25 3.03
N MET A 15 -1.58 6.42 2.07
CA MET A 15 -0.66 5.48 1.42
C MET A 15 0.46 6.20 0.66
N ALA A 16 0.14 7.30 -0.03
CA ALA A 16 1.13 8.09 -0.76
C ALA A 16 2.17 8.69 0.19
N ARG A 17 1.77 9.21 1.35
CA ARG A 17 2.69 9.75 2.37
C ARG A 17 3.63 8.67 2.91
N GLU A 18 3.11 7.50 3.25
CA GLU A 18 3.91 6.39 3.78
C GLU A 18 4.94 5.91 2.74
N ILE A 19 4.53 5.73 1.48
CA ILE A 19 5.41 5.32 0.38
C ILE A 19 6.47 6.39 0.08
N ALA A 20 6.09 7.67 0.08
CA ALA A 20 7.00 8.78 -0.15
C ALA A 20 8.10 8.83 0.91
N ALA A 21 7.74 8.63 2.19
CA ALA A 21 8.69 8.61 3.30
C ALA A 21 9.68 7.43 3.21
N VAL A 22 9.18 6.23 2.92
CA VAL A 22 10.02 5.01 2.83
C VAL A 22 11.00 5.09 1.66
N ASN A 23 10.52 5.51 0.49
CA ASN A 23 11.31 5.51 -0.73
C ASN A 23 12.07 6.83 -0.96
N ARG A 24 11.96 7.80 -0.05
CA ARG A 24 12.57 9.14 -0.13
C ARG A 24 12.27 9.83 -1.47
N MET A 25 11.00 9.79 -1.88
CA MET A 25 10.49 10.42 -3.09
C MET A 25 9.37 11.42 -2.74
N SER A 26 8.91 12.20 -3.71
CA SER A 26 7.79 13.12 -3.48
C SER A 26 6.45 12.37 -3.36
N GLU A 27 5.48 12.95 -2.66
CA GLU A 27 4.11 12.43 -2.58
C GLU A 27 3.49 12.27 -3.98
N THR A 28 3.77 13.19 -4.90
CA THR A 28 3.27 13.11 -6.28
C THR A 28 3.82 11.93 -7.08
N GLU A 29 5.09 11.56 -6.85
CA GLU A 29 5.69 10.38 -7.46
C GLU A 29 5.13 9.10 -6.84
N ALA A 30 4.89 9.11 -5.52
CA ALA A 30 4.26 8.00 -4.82
C ALA A 30 2.83 7.74 -5.33
N VAL A 31 2.02 8.78 -5.59
CA VAL A 31 0.68 8.63 -6.19
C VAL A 31 0.76 7.96 -7.56
N ARG A 32 1.66 8.42 -8.45
CA ARG A 32 1.83 7.77 -9.77
C ARG A 32 2.27 6.32 -9.63
N LEU A 33 3.13 6.01 -8.66
CA LEU A 33 3.56 4.64 -8.39
C LEU A 33 2.39 3.76 -7.93
N ILE A 34 1.50 4.28 -7.08
CA ILE A 34 0.28 3.58 -6.67
C ILE A 34 -0.61 3.30 -7.90
N GLU A 35 -0.87 4.30 -8.74
CA GLU A 35 -1.67 4.14 -9.97
C GLU A 35 -1.10 3.10 -10.93
N VAL A 36 0.23 3.11 -11.13
CA VAL A 36 0.92 2.10 -11.96
C VAL A 36 0.71 0.70 -11.41
N ASN A 37 0.73 0.51 -10.09
CA ASN A 37 0.50 -0.80 -9.48
C ASN A 37 -0.97 -1.22 -9.50
N LEU A 38 -1.91 -0.29 -9.36
CA LEU A 38 -3.35 -0.57 -9.52
C LEU A 38 -3.69 -0.98 -10.96
N ASN A 39 -3.07 -0.33 -11.97
CA ASN A 39 -3.26 -0.67 -13.38
C ASN A 39 -2.72 -2.05 -13.78
N LYS A 40 -1.81 -2.64 -12.99
CA LYS A 40 -1.34 -4.02 -13.22
C LYS A 40 -2.41 -5.06 -12.92
N GLY A 41 -3.57 -4.65 -12.38
CA GLY A 41 -4.66 -5.52 -11.96
C GLY A 41 -4.26 -6.40 -10.77
N PRO A 42 -5.22 -7.11 -10.14
CA PRO A 42 -4.88 -8.08 -9.12
C PRO A 42 -4.14 -9.23 -9.81
N LYS A 43 -2.80 -9.18 -9.83
CA LYS A 43 -1.98 -10.39 -9.92
C LYS A 43 -2.19 -11.17 -8.62
N ARG A 44 -3.38 -11.78 -8.48
CA ARG A 44 -3.63 -12.88 -7.56
C ARG A 44 -2.81 -14.06 -8.08
N GLY A 45 -1.55 -14.08 -7.69
CA GLY A 45 -0.62 -15.19 -7.87
C GLY A 45 0.19 -15.35 -6.60
N ALA A 46 -0.21 -16.35 -5.81
CA ALA A 46 0.49 -16.93 -4.66
C ALA A 46 0.48 -16.17 -3.32
N LYS A 47 0.18 -16.96 -2.29
CA LYS A 47 0.20 -16.69 -0.85
C LYS A 47 1.59 -16.19 -0.39
N ALA A 48 1.62 -15.33 0.63
CA ALA A 48 2.69 -15.00 1.58
C ALA A 48 2.60 -13.48 1.90
N ASP A 49 2.56 -12.96 3.12
CA ASP A 49 2.84 -13.53 4.43
C ASP A 49 1.89 -12.94 5.48
N ASN A 50 1.17 -13.84 6.15
CA ASN A 50 0.76 -13.67 7.52
C ASN A 50 1.62 -14.67 8.31
N GLU A 51 2.92 -14.40 8.46
CA GLU A 51 3.86 -15.17 9.28
C GLU A 51 5.25 -14.50 9.23
N GLU A 52 5.47 -13.43 10.01
CA GLU A 52 6.82 -13.07 10.51
C GLU A 52 6.74 -12.17 11.77
N ALA A 53 5.67 -12.31 12.56
CA ALA A 53 5.51 -11.66 13.85
C ALA A 53 5.50 -12.63 15.04
N GLU A 54 5.56 -13.96 14.84
CA GLU A 54 5.45 -14.93 15.94
C GLU A 54 6.34 -16.16 15.72
N GLN A 55 7.60 -16.08 16.18
CA GLN A 55 8.36 -17.21 16.76
C GLN A 55 9.73 -16.72 17.26
N GLU A 56 9.69 -15.90 18.33
CA GLU A 56 10.84 -15.63 19.21
C GLU A 56 10.72 -16.41 20.55
N GLU A 57 9.79 -17.38 20.66
CA GLU A 57 9.64 -18.23 21.85
C GLU A 57 9.70 -19.72 21.49
N ALA A 58 10.90 -20.29 21.51
CA ALA A 58 11.16 -21.71 21.84
C ALA A 58 12.67 -21.90 22.02
N ALA A 59 13.17 -21.47 23.19
CA ALA A 59 14.40 -21.98 23.79
C ALA A 59 14.06 -23.16 24.70
#